data_AF-A0A444V1A5-F1
#
_entry.id   AF-A0A444V1A5-F1
#
_cell.length_a   1.000
_cell.length_b   1.000
_cell.length_c   1.000
_cell.angle_alpha   90.00
_cell.angle_beta   90.00
_cell.angle_gamma   90.00
#
_symmetry.space_group_name_H-M   'P 1'
#
loop_
_entity.id
_entity.type
_entity.pdbx_description
1 polymer ?
#
loop_
_entity_poly.entity_id
_entity_poly.type
_entity_poly.pdbx_seq_one_letter_code
_entity_poly.pdbx_strand_id
1 'polypeptide(L)'
;MFVLNMYSIPFDAVFRFCKSKCHKNFKKKRNPRKVRWTKAFRKSAGKELTVDNSFEFEKRRNEPFKYQRELWNKTVESIKRVEEIKRKRQARFIMNRLKKGKQLEKEEAISEVKKNIHLIRAPHAGKAKMMEDKMVFRFCKSKCHKNFKKKRNPRKVRWTKAFRKSAGKELTVDNSFEFEKRRNEPFKYQRELWNKTVESIKRVEEIKRKRQARFIMNRLKKGKQLEKEEAISEVKKNIHLIRAPHAGKAKMMEDKMVQKLQEDVEMGGDQ
;
A
#
# COMPACT_ATOMS: atom_id res chain seq x y z
N MET A 1 -3.42 -35.82 -64.10
CA MET A 1 -2.32 -36.09 -63.15
C MET A 1 -1.43 -34.85 -63.07
N PHE A 2 -1.64 -34.00 -62.07
CA PHE A 2 -0.79 -32.82 -61.88
C PHE A 2 0.46 -33.21 -61.08
N VAL A 3 1.57 -33.30 -61.79
CA VAL A 3 2.92 -33.45 -61.25
C VAL A 3 3.25 -32.17 -60.48
N LEU A 4 3.13 -32.20 -59.15
CA LEU A 4 3.60 -31.12 -58.30
C LEU A 4 5.12 -31.21 -58.20
N ASN A 5 5.75 -30.28 -58.91
CA ASN A 5 7.17 -30.02 -58.99
C ASN A 5 7.94 -30.24 -57.68
N MET A 6 8.92 -31.13 -57.76
CA MET A 6 10.02 -31.29 -56.81
C MET A 6 10.77 -29.97 -56.65
N TYR A 7 10.86 -29.46 -55.42
CA TYR A 7 11.95 -28.56 -55.05
C TYR A 7 13.10 -29.40 -54.53
N SER A 8 13.94 -29.92 -55.44
CA SER A 8 15.27 -30.43 -55.12
C SER A 8 16.14 -29.25 -54.65
N ILE A 9 16.53 -29.25 -53.39
CA ILE A 9 17.65 -28.45 -52.88
C ILE A 9 18.89 -29.37 -53.00
N PRO A 10 19.88 -29.07 -53.86
CA PRO A 10 20.97 -29.97 -54.17
C PRO A 10 22.13 -29.85 -53.15
N PHE A 11 21.84 -30.11 -51.88
CA PHE A 11 22.84 -30.30 -50.81
C PHE A 11 22.17 -31.09 -49.67
N ASP A 12 22.85 -32.09 -49.10
CA ASP A 12 22.39 -32.93 -47.97
C ASP A 12 22.29 -32.16 -46.63
N ALA A 13 21.68 -30.98 -46.65
CA ALA A 13 21.47 -30.13 -45.49
C ALA A 13 20.20 -30.55 -44.74
N VAL A 14 20.38 -31.21 -43.60
CA VAL A 14 19.26 -31.56 -42.71
C VAL A 14 18.85 -30.36 -41.86
N PHE A 15 17.71 -29.74 -42.18
CA PHE A 15 17.13 -28.65 -41.38
C PHE A 15 16.24 -29.19 -40.26
N ARG A 16 16.57 -28.86 -39.01
CA ARG A 16 15.76 -29.21 -37.82
C ARG A 16 14.92 -28.02 -37.37
N PHE A 17 13.61 -28.22 -37.18
CA PHE A 17 12.68 -27.19 -36.73
C PHE A 17 12.13 -27.51 -35.34
N CYS A 18 12.11 -26.52 -34.45
CA CYS A 18 11.62 -26.72 -33.09
C CYS A 18 10.09 -26.87 -32.98
N LYS A 19 9.32 -26.23 -33.88
CA LYS A 19 7.85 -26.23 -33.91
C LYS A 19 7.32 -26.01 -35.34
N SER A 20 6.07 -26.37 -35.58
CA SER A 20 5.37 -26.19 -36.87
C SER A 20 5.39 -24.74 -37.38
N LYS A 21 5.32 -23.75 -36.47
CA LYS A 21 5.43 -22.32 -36.79
C LYS A 21 6.74 -21.96 -37.52
N CYS A 22 7.86 -22.55 -37.09
CA CYS A 22 9.17 -22.32 -37.70
C CYS A 22 9.25 -22.95 -39.08
N HIS A 23 8.74 -24.18 -39.21
CA HIS A 23 8.66 -24.89 -40.49
C HIS A 23 7.80 -24.13 -41.51
N LYS A 24 6.62 -23.66 -41.11
CA LYS A 24 5.73 -22.84 -41.98
C LYS A 24 6.40 -21.53 -42.41
N ASN A 25 7.14 -20.86 -41.53
CA ASN A 25 7.88 -19.64 -41.89
C ASN A 25 9.03 -19.94 -42.86
N PHE A 26 9.71 -21.08 -42.70
CA PHE A 26 10.75 -21.54 -43.62
C PHE A 26 10.16 -21.86 -45.01
N LYS A 27 9.05 -22.61 -45.08
CA LYS A 27 8.32 -22.87 -46.33
C LYS A 27 7.88 -21.57 -47.03
N LYS A 28 7.53 -20.54 -46.27
CA LYS A 28 7.21 -19.19 -46.77
C LYS A 28 8.46 -18.36 -47.14
N LYS A 29 9.66 -18.94 -47.15
CA LYS A 29 10.95 -18.30 -47.47
C LYS A 29 11.22 -17.02 -46.65
N ARG A 30 10.70 -16.94 -45.42
CA ARG A 30 10.91 -15.77 -44.56
C ARG A 30 12.31 -15.78 -43.98
N ASN A 31 13.05 -14.68 -44.14
CA ASN A 31 14.40 -14.53 -43.59
C ASN A 31 14.36 -14.51 -42.04
N PRO A 32 14.96 -15.50 -41.33
CA PRO A 32 14.95 -15.55 -39.87
C PRO A 32 15.57 -14.32 -39.21
N ARG A 33 16.55 -13.66 -39.86
CA ARG A 33 17.19 -12.43 -39.35
C ARG A 33 16.32 -11.17 -39.47
N LYS A 34 15.19 -11.23 -40.20
CA LYS A 34 14.20 -10.14 -40.29
C LYS A 34 12.94 -10.40 -39.44
N VAL A 35 12.77 -11.62 -38.92
CA VAL A 35 11.59 -11.99 -38.11
C VAL A 35 11.84 -11.69 -36.63
N ARG A 36 11.17 -10.66 -36.08
CA ARG A 36 11.46 -10.07 -34.76
C ARG A 36 11.49 -11.02 -33.55
N TRP A 37 10.72 -12.13 -33.59
CA TRP A 37 10.64 -13.08 -32.48
C TRP A 37 11.72 -14.16 -32.51
N THR A 38 12.50 -14.29 -33.58
CA THR A 38 13.52 -15.34 -33.69
C THR A 38 14.79 -14.97 -32.91
N LYS A 39 15.54 -15.98 -32.48
CA LYS A 39 16.88 -15.80 -31.90
C LYS A 39 17.87 -15.19 -32.90
N ALA A 40 17.74 -15.52 -34.19
CA ALA A 40 18.59 -14.97 -35.25
C ALA A 40 18.46 -13.45 -35.36
N PHE A 41 17.23 -12.92 -35.40
CA PHE A 41 16.98 -11.47 -35.39
C PHE A 41 17.49 -10.83 -34.10
N ARG A 42 17.22 -11.46 -32.94
CA ARG A 42 17.64 -10.91 -31.65
C ARG A 42 19.15 -10.78 -31.53
N LYS A 43 19.92 -11.73 -32.05
CA LYS A 43 21.39 -11.65 -32.12
C LYS A 43 21.85 -10.56 -33.09
N SER A 44 21.33 -10.52 -34.32
CA SER A 44 21.77 -9.54 -35.33
C SER A 44 21.39 -8.10 -35.00
N ALA A 45 20.26 -7.90 -34.31
CA ALA A 45 19.77 -6.58 -33.90
C ALA A 45 20.32 -6.12 -32.53
N GLY A 46 21.36 -6.78 -32.00
CA GLY A 46 21.99 -6.41 -30.72
C GLY A 46 21.09 -6.59 -29.49
N LYS A 47 20.07 -7.48 -29.57
CA LYS A 47 19.17 -7.77 -28.44
C LYS A 47 19.69 -8.86 -27.50
N GLU A 48 20.78 -9.53 -27.85
CA GLU A 48 21.43 -10.56 -27.05
C GLU A 48 22.95 -10.44 -27.19
N LEU A 49 23.70 -10.93 -26.21
CA LEU A 49 25.15 -10.99 -26.31
C LEU A 49 25.55 -12.01 -27.39
N THR A 50 26.35 -11.58 -28.35
CA THR A 50 26.77 -12.41 -29.50
C THR A 50 28.25 -12.77 -29.46
N VAL A 51 29.09 -11.92 -28.88
CA VAL A 51 30.54 -12.10 -28.76
C VAL A 51 30.87 -12.22 -27.27
N ASP A 52 31.14 -13.44 -26.81
CA ASP A 52 31.54 -13.73 -25.42
C ASP A 52 32.36 -15.02 -25.35
N ASN A 53 33.43 -15.02 -24.55
CA ASN A 53 34.32 -16.17 -24.41
C ASN A 53 33.62 -17.42 -23.88
N SER A 54 32.48 -17.32 -23.20
CA SER A 54 31.71 -18.49 -22.76
C SER A 54 31.14 -19.31 -23.92
N PHE A 55 30.98 -18.72 -25.11
CA PHE A 55 30.46 -19.43 -26.28
C PHE A 55 31.51 -20.34 -26.93
N GLU A 56 32.79 -20.16 -26.61
CA GLU A 56 33.87 -21.02 -27.09
C GLU A 56 33.69 -22.48 -26.63
N PHE A 57 33.13 -22.68 -25.43
CA PHE A 57 32.85 -24.02 -24.88
C PHE A 57 31.70 -24.77 -25.57
N GLU A 58 30.91 -24.10 -26.43
CA GLU A 58 29.79 -24.70 -27.17
C GLU A 58 30.18 -25.16 -28.59
N LYS A 59 31.46 -24.99 -28.98
CA LYS A 59 31.95 -25.43 -30.28
C LYS A 59 31.82 -26.96 -30.42
N ARG A 60 31.43 -27.41 -31.61
CA ARG A 60 31.35 -28.84 -31.93
C ARG A 60 32.75 -29.43 -31.89
N ARG A 61 32.90 -30.53 -31.15
CA ARG A 61 34.10 -31.35 -31.15
C ARG A 61 33.93 -32.42 -32.22
N ASN A 62 34.81 -32.41 -33.21
CA ASN A 62 34.79 -33.40 -34.29
C ASN A 62 35.74 -34.58 -33.99
N GLU A 63 36.47 -34.53 -32.88
CA GLU A 63 37.38 -35.58 -32.43
C GLU A 63 36.79 -36.31 -31.21
N PRO A 64 36.58 -37.63 -31.29
CA PRO A 64 36.14 -38.43 -30.16
C PRO A 64 37.29 -38.65 -29.18
N PHE A 65 37.02 -38.56 -27.89
CA PHE A 65 38.00 -38.86 -26.82
C PHE A 65 37.55 -40.09 -26.01
N LYS A 66 38.51 -40.87 -25.51
CA LYS A 66 38.22 -42.02 -24.63
C LYS A 66 37.66 -41.53 -23.29
N TYR A 67 36.61 -42.17 -22.80
CA TYR A 67 35.98 -41.80 -21.53
C TYR A 67 36.96 -41.91 -20.36
N GLN A 68 37.07 -40.83 -19.59
CA GLN A 68 37.79 -40.77 -18.31
C GLN A 68 36.86 -40.17 -17.26
N ARG A 69 36.65 -40.88 -16.14
CA ARG A 69 35.69 -40.50 -15.10
C ARG A 69 35.99 -39.13 -14.47
N GLU A 70 37.25 -38.88 -14.12
CA GLU A 70 37.69 -37.62 -13.51
C GLU A 70 37.53 -36.43 -14.46
N LEU A 71 37.90 -36.60 -15.72
CA LEU A 71 37.72 -35.57 -16.76
C LEU A 71 36.23 -35.29 -16.99
N TRP A 72 35.40 -36.33 -17.00
CA TRP A 72 33.95 -36.18 -17.15
C TRP A 72 33.33 -35.38 -15.99
N ASN A 73 33.67 -35.71 -14.74
CA ASN A 73 33.17 -35.02 -13.56
C ASN A 73 33.55 -33.52 -13.58
N LYS A 74 34.84 -33.21 -13.85
CA LYS A 74 35.32 -31.82 -14.01
C LYS A 74 34.61 -31.09 -15.15
N THR A 75 34.33 -31.78 -16.24
CA THR A 75 33.61 -31.22 -17.40
C THR A 75 32.17 -30.87 -17.02
N VAL A 76 31.45 -31.75 -16.31
CA VAL A 76 30.07 -31.50 -15.87
C VAL A 76 29.98 -30.31 -14.91
N GLU A 77 30.91 -30.20 -13.96
CA GLU A 77 30.99 -29.05 -13.06
C GLU A 77 31.30 -27.75 -13.82
N SER A 78 32.29 -27.80 -14.72
CA SER A 78 32.67 -26.66 -15.56
C SER A 78 31.51 -26.19 -16.45
N ILE A 79 30.70 -27.11 -17.01
CA ILE A 79 29.51 -26.77 -17.80
C ILE A 79 28.52 -25.96 -16.96
N LYS A 80 28.22 -26.41 -15.73
CA LYS A 80 27.31 -25.67 -14.82
C LYS A 80 27.84 -24.27 -14.52
N ARG A 81 29.15 -24.16 -14.25
CA ARG A 81 29.81 -22.89 -13.96
C ARG A 81 29.79 -21.93 -15.16
N VAL A 82 30.09 -22.42 -16.35
CA VAL A 82 30.05 -21.64 -17.60
C VAL A 82 28.64 -21.15 -17.90
N GLU A 83 27.62 -21.99 -17.66
CA GLU A 83 26.22 -21.59 -17.85
C GLU A 83 25.83 -20.46 -16.89
N GLU A 84 26.24 -20.53 -15.62
CA GLU A 84 26.01 -19.47 -14.64
C GLU A 84 26.64 -18.14 -15.07
N ILE A 85 27.90 -18.17 -15.52
CA ILE A 85 28.63 -17.00 -16.02
C ILE A 85 27.92 -16.41 -17.24
N LYS A 86 27.51 -17.26 -18.20
CA LYS A 86 26.79 -16.86 -19.40
C LYS A 86 25.46 -16.18 -19.06
N ARG A 87 24.68 -16.74 -18.13
CA ARG A 87 23.43 -16.13 -17.64
C ARG A 87 23.67 -14.76 -17.00
N LYS A 88 24.69 -14.65 -16.14
CA LYS A 88 25.06 -13.38 -15.47
C LYS A 88 25.49 -12.30 -16.46
N ARG A 89 26.34 -12.65 -17.44
CA ARG A 89 26.81 -11.70 -18.48
C ARG A 89 25.68 -11.27 -19.41
N GLN A 90 24.83 -12.21 -19.84
CA GLN A 90 23.64 -11.90 -20.61
C GLN A 90 22.68 -10.95 -19.86
N ALA A 91 22.46 -11.18 -18.56
CA ALA A 91 21.65 -10.29 -17.73
C ALA A 91 22.26 -8.88 -17.63
N ARG A 92 23.58 -8.78 -17.44
CA ARG A 92 24.30 -7.50 -17.43
C ARG A 92 24.17 -6.75 -18.75
N PHE A 93 24.32 -7.44 -19.89
CA PHE A 93 24.11 -6.86 -21.22
C PHE A 93 22.70 -6.30 -21.39
N ILE A 94 21.68 -7.06 -20.97
CA ILE A 94 20.28 -6.62 -21.04
C ILE A 94 20.04 -5.40 -20.14
N MET A 95 20.57 -5.41 -18.91
CA MET A 95 20.44 -4.28 -17.98
C MET A 95 21.07 -3.01 -18.54
N ASN A 96 22.30 -3.10 -19.07
CA ASN A 96 22.99 -1.96 -19.66
C ASN A 96 22.23 -1.41 -20.88
N ARG A 97 21.70 -2.29 -21.74
CA ARG A 97 20.88 -1.88 -22.89
C ARG A 97 19.61 -1.15 -22.46
N LEU A 98 18.94 -1.62 -21.40
CA LEU A 98 17.69 -1.01 -20.91
C LEU A 98 17.93 0.25 -20.06
N LYS A 99 19.16 0.49 -19.60
CA LYS A 99 19.50 1.63 -18.73
C LYS A 99 19.16 2.98 -19.37
N LYS A 100 19.51 3.17 -20.66
CA LYS A 100 19.23 4.40 -21.41
C LYS A 100 17.72 4.60 -21.62
N GLY A 101 16.98 3.54 -21.95
CA GLY A 101 15.52 3.60 -22.07
C GLY A 101 14.85 3.99 -20.75
N LYS A 102 15.30 3.40 -19.63
CA LYS A 102 14.82 3.77 -18.28
C LYS A 102 15.18 5.21 -17.89
N GLN A 103 16.28 5.77 -18.39
CA GLN A 103 16.62 7.17 -18.17
C GLN A 103 15.67 8.09 -18.93
N LEU A 104 15.45 7.81 -20.21
CA LEU A 104 14.50 8.56 -21.04
C LEU A 104 13.07 8.48 -20.47
N GLU A 105 12.62 7.29 -20.08
CA GLU A 105 11.29 7.11 -19.45
C GLU A 105 11.18 7.87 -18.12
N LYS A 106 12.26 7.94 -17.32
CA LYS A 106 12.30 8.78 -16.12
C LYS A 106 12.25 10.27 -16.47
N GLU A 107 12.98 10.71 -17.49
CA GLU A 107 13.00 12.10 -17.94
C GLU A 107 11.64 12.51 -18.51
N GLU A 108 11.02 11.65 -19.31
CA GLU A 108 9.65 11.81 -19.83
C GLU A 108 8.65 11.84 -18.69
N ALA A 109 8.71 10.90 -17.73
CA ALA A 109 7.85 10.92 -16.55
C ALA A 109 8.05 12.19 -15.71
N ILE A 110 9.29 12.65 -15.51
CA ILE A 110 9.57 13.92 -14.81
C ILE A 110 9.01 15.11 -15.61
N SER A 111 9.16 15.11 -16.93
CA SER A 111 8.65 16.13 -17.84
C SER A 111 7.11 16.17 -17.80
N GLU A 112 6.47 15.01 -17.83
CA GLU A 112 5.04 14.85 -17.75
C GLU A 112 4.51 15.25 -16.37
N VAL A 113 5.18 14.86 -15.28
CA VAL A 113 4.88 15.31 -13.92
C VAL A 113 5.03 16.83 -13.80
N LYS A 114 6.03 17.45 -14.43
CA LYS A 114 6.22 18.91 -14.45
C LYS A 114 5.09 19.62 -15.20
N LYS A 115 4.74 19.14 -16.40
CA LYS A 115 3.64 19.69 -17.21
C LYS A 115 2.28 19.51 -16.52
N ASN A 116 2.05 18.33 -15.95
CA ASN A 116 0.82 17.93 -15.30
C ASN A 116 0.91 18.02 -13.77
N ILE A 117 1.78 18.90 -13.25
CA ILE A 117 1.97 19.04 -11.80
C ILE A 117 0.67 19.46 -11.11
N HIS A 118 -0.23 20.13 -11.83
CA HIS A 118 -1.56 20.50 -11.37
C HIS A 118 -2.52 19.30 -11.16
N LEU A 119 -2.30 18.17 -11.84
CA LEU A 119 -3.05 16.92 -11.71
C LEU A 119 -2.48 16.00 -10.62
N ILE A 120 -1.15 15.95 -10.50
CA ILE A 120 -0.44 15.06 -9.56
C ILE A 120 -0.29 15.70 -8.18
N ARG A 121 -0.11 17.03 -8.14
CA ARG A 121 -0.33 17.78 -6.91
C ARG A 121 -1.82 17.67 -6.64
N ALA A 122 -2.20 16.62 -5.91
CA ALA A 122 -3.35 16.67 -5.03
C ALA A 122 -3.28 18.07 -4.39
N PRO A 123 -4.28 18.93 -4.62
CA PRO A 123 -4.26 20.28 -4.08
C PRO A 123 -4.00 20.10 -2.60
N HIS A 124 -2.81 20.50 -2.13
CA HIS A 124 -2.37 20.15 -0.78
C HIS A 124 -3.54 20.41 0.15
N ALA A 125 -3.83 19.40 0.96
CA ALA A 125 -4.74 19.42 2.09
C ALA A 125 -4.88 20.84 2.64
N GLY A 126 -5.90 21.55 2.13
CA GLY A 126 -6.19 22.93 2.49
C GLY A 126 -5.84 23.98 1.47
N LYS A 127 -6.87 24.75 1.11
CA LYS A 127 -6.73 26.09 0.55
C LYS A 127 -5.95 26.96 1.54
N ALA A 128 -4.62 26.95 1.45
CA ALA A 128 -3.79 27.86 2.20
C ALA A 128 -4.04 29.26 1.67
N LYS A 129 -4.47 30.16 2.56
CA LYS A 129 -4.57 31.58 2.26
C LYS A 129 -3.50 32.31 3.06
N MET A 130 -2.77 33.17 2.36
CA MET A 130 -1.93 34.19 2.96
C MET A 130 -2.83 35.42 3.16
N MET A 131 -2.87 35.97 4.37
CA MET A 131 -3.41 37.31 4.64
C MET A 131 -2.28 38.35 4.52
N GLU A 132 -2.64 39.64 4.46
CA GLU A 132 -1.68 40.76 4.46
C GLU A 132 -0.68 40.64 5.62
N ASP A 133 -1.16 40.22 6.78
CA ASP A 133 -0.33 39.73 7.87
C ASP A 133 0.05 38.27 7.57
N LYS A 134 1.35 37.97 7.54
CA LYS A 134 2.02 36.71 7.11
C LYS A 134 1.61 35.41 7.84
N MET A 135 0.38 35.28 8.32
CA MET A 135 -0.18 34.08 8.94
C MET A 135 -0.68 33.09 7.87
N VAL A 136 -0.16 31.87 7.91
CA VAL A 136 -0.56 30.80 6.98
C VAL A 136 -1.61 29.90 7.62
N PHE A 137 -2.86 30.01 7.16
CA PHE A 137 -3.94 29.12 7.60
C PHE A 137 -4.02 27.87 6.71
N ARG A 138 -3.90 26.69 7.32
CA ARG A 138 -4.08 25.39 6.62
C ARG A 138 -5.42 24.78 7.01
N PHE A 139 -6.16 24.25 6.03
CA PHE A 139 -7.47 23.64 6.25
C PHE A 139 -7.46 22.17 5.84
N CYS A 140 -8.17 21.27 6.51
CA CYS A 140 -8.18 19.87 6.05
C CYS A 140 -9.05 19.66 4.78
N LYS A 141 -10.17 20.40 4.66
CA LYS A 141 -11.18 20.21 3.60
C LYS A 141 -11.82 21.54 3.20
N SER A 142 -12.51 21.55 2.04
CA SER A 142 -13.24 22.71 1.51
C SER A 142 -14.33 23.23 2.47
N LYS A 143 -14.98 22.35 3.25
CA LYS A 143 -15.95 22.69 4.30
C LYS A 143 -15.36 23.67 5.32
N CYS A 144 -14.15 23.38 5.83
CA CYS A 144 -13.47 24.21 6.83
C CYS A 144 -13.11 25.57 6.25
N HIS A 145 -12.60 25.59 5.01
CA HIS A 145 -12.26 26.85 4.33
C HIS A 145 -13.51 27.70 4.01
N LYS A 146 -14.64 27.10 3.60
CA LYS A 146 -15.91 27.82 3.41
C LYS A 146 -16.41 28.41 4.74
N ASN A 147 -16.33 27.67 5.84
CA ASN A 147 -16.71 28.17 7.16
C ASN A 147 -15.80 29.32 7.63
N PHE A 148 -14.50 29.23 7.35
CA PHE A 148 -13.55 30.31 7.63
C PHE A 148 -13.86 31.57 6.82
N LYS A 149 -14.15 31.44 5.51
CA LYS A 149 -14.62 32.57 4.68
C LYS A 149 -15.90 33.20 5.22
N LYS A 150 -16.82 32.39 5.73
CA LYS A 150 -18.05 32.83 6.40
C LYS A 150 -17.81 33.37 7.82
N LYS A 151 -16.55 33.58 8.24
CA LYS A 151 -16.13 34.06 9.56
C LYS A 151 -16.77 33.29 10.73
N ARG A 152 -17.06 32.00 10.55
CA ARG A 152 -17.66 31.17 11.62
C ARG A 152 -16.60 30.85 12.66
N ASN A 153 -16.87 31.19 13.92
CA ASN A 153 -15.97 30.88 15.04
C ASN A 153 -15.92 29.36 15.30
N PRO A 154 -14.74 28.70 15.18
CA PRO A 154 -14.63 27.26 15.41
C PRO A 154 -15.05 26.85 16.83
N ARG A 155 -14.88 27.71 17.85
CA ARG A 155 -15.34 27.44 19.22
C ARG A 155 -16.85 27.39 19.38
N LYS A 156 -17.63 27.86 18.40
CA LYS A 156 -19.11 27.75 18.38
C LYS A 156 -19.61 26.63 17.45
N VAL A 157 -18.74 26.03 16.64
CA VAL A 157 -19.12 24.98 15.67
C VAL A 157 -18.98 23.59 16.31
N ARG A 158 -20.12 22.95 16.61
CA ARG A 158 -20.25 21.74 17.45
C ARG A 158 -19.35 20.54 17.07
N TRP A 159 -19.09 20.33 15.78
CA TRP A 159 -18.30 19.17 15.31
C TRP A 159 -16.78 19.39 15.38
N THR A 160 -16.30 20.62 15.63
CA THR A 160 -14.86 20.90 15.64
C THR A 160 -14.20 20.47 16.95
N LYS A 161 -12.90 20.16 16.87
CA LYS A 161 -12.07 19.89 18.06
C LYS A 161 -11.98 21.08 19.00
N ALA A 162 -11.96 22.31 18.47
CA ALA A 162 -11.94 23.53 19.27
C ALA A 162 -13.18 23.64 20.17
N PHE A 163 -14.39 23.45 19.61
CA PHE A 163 -15.63 23.40 20.40
C PHE A 163 -15.60 22.26 21.42
N ARG A 164 -15.18 21.06 21.00
CA ARG A 164 -15.15 19.89 21.90
C ARG A 164 -14.23 20.10 23.10
N LYS A 165 -13.08 20.75 22.91
CA LYS A 165 -12.17 21.12 24.01
C LYS A 165 -12.75 22.20 24.92
N SER A 166 -13.29 23.28 24.35
CA SER A 166 -13.86 24.38 25.17
C SER A 166 -15.13 23.97 25.92
N ALA A 167 -15.92 23.05 25.37
CA ALA A 167 -17.15 22.53 25.97
C ALA A 167 -16.92 21.30 26.87
N GLY A 168 -15.67 20.95 27.21
CA GLY A 168 -15.36 19.82 28.10
C GLY A 168 -15.69 18.43 27.56
N LYS A 169 -15.83 18.27 26.22
CA LYS A 169 -16.10 16.97 25.58
C LYS A 169 -14.83 16.14 25.31
N GLU A 170 -13.65 16.71 25.50
CA GLU A 170 -12.37 16.02 25.35
C GLU A 170 -11.43 16.42 26.48
N LEU A 171 -10.47 15.56 26.80
CA LEU A 171 -9.42 15.84 27.75
C LEU A 171 -8.55 16.99 27.23
N THR A 172 -8.45 18.08 28.00
CA THR A 172 -7.73 19.31 27.63
C THR A 172 -6.40 19.47 28.35
N VAL A 173 -6.34 19.13 29.64
CA VAL A 173 -5.17 19.28 30.51
C VAL A 173 -4.65 17.88 30.86
N ASP A 174 -3.54 17.48 30.24
CA ASP A 174 -2.86 16.22 30.53
C ASP A 174 -1.37 16.29 30.16
N ASN A 175 -0.52 15.68 30.99
CA ASN A 175 0.94 15.70 30.81
C ASN A 175 1.40 15.02 29.51
N SER A 176 0.60 14.11 28.92
CA SER A 176 0.97 13.49 27.63
C SER A 176 0.96 14.48 26.46
N PHE A 177 0.23 15.59 26.56
CA PHE A 177 0.20 16.61 25.50
C PHE A 177 1.47 17.46 25.44
N GLU A 178 2.25 17.51 26.52
CA GLU A 178 3.52 18.24 26.59
C GLU A 178 4.57 17.68 25.62
N PHE A 179 4.51 16.39 25.30
CA PHE A 179 5.44 15.74 24.37
C PHE A 179 5.26 16.17 22.89
N GLU A 180 4.10 16.76 22.53
CA GLU A 180 3.76 17.17 21.16
C GLU A 180 4.21 18.61 20.84
N LYS A 181 4.92 19.27 21.77
CA LYS A 181 5.40 20.66 21.61
C LYS A 181 6.34 20.79 20.41
N ARG A 182 6.19 21.90 19.67
CA ARG A 182 7.09 22.26 18.57
C ARG A 182 8.44 22.67 19.14
N ARG A 183 9.51 21.98 18.71
CA ARG A 183 10.89 22.33 19.04
C ARG A 183 11.46 23.20 17.92
N ASN A 184 11.92 24.39 18.27
CA ASN A 184 12.52 25.35 17.33
C ASN A 184 14.04 25.19 17.23
N GLU A 185 14.65 24.47 18.17
CA GLU A 185 16.08 24.17 18.19
C GLU A 185 16.34 22.78 17.60
N PRO A 186 17.24 22.66 16.60
CA PRO A 186 17.63 21.38 16.05
C PRO A 186 18.58 20.65 17.00
N PHE A 187 18.47 19.31 17.05
CA PHE A 187 19.39 18.46 17.81
C PHE A 187 20.27 17.65 16.87
N LYS A 188 21.54 17.41 17.25
CA LYS A 188 22.45 16.57 16.46
C LYS A 188 21.97 15.12 16.50
N TYR A 189 21.91 14.47 15.34
CA TYR A 189 21.44 13.09 15.27
C TYR A 189 22.30 12.13 16.10
N GLN A 190 21.64 11.38 16.99
CA GLN A 190 22.21 10.27 17.75
C GLN A 190 21.28 9.06 17.62
N ARG A 191 21.81 7.92 17.16
CA ARG A 191 21.01 6.72 16.85
C ARG A 191 20.28 6.17 18.07
N GLU A 192 20.96 6.09 19.21
CA GLU A 192 20.36 5.57 20.46
C GLU A 192 19.23 6.45 20.96
N LEU A 193 19.43 7.77 20.98
CA LEU A 193 18.40 8.73 21.36
C LEU A 193 17.18 8.62 20.44
N TRP A 194 17.40 8.49 19.13
CA TRP A 194 16.32 8.36 18.17
C TRP A 194 15.50 7.09 18.40
N ASN A 195 16.16 5.95 18.59
CA ASN A 195 15.50 4.67 18.88
C ASN A 195 14.66 4.74 20.17
N LYS A 196 15.25 5.25 21.27
CA LYS A 196 14.55 5.47 22.56
C LYS A 196 13.35 6.41 22.40
N THR A 197 13.50 7.47 21.59
CA THR A 197 12.43 8.44 21.31
C THR A 197 11.27 7.79 20.56
N VAL A 198 11.54 6.99 19.52
CA VAL A 198 10.50 6.28 18.74
C VAL A 198 9.73 5.30 19.63
N GLU A 199 10.40 4.58 20.51
CA GLU A 199 9.75 3.70 21.49
C GLU A 199 8.90 4.47 22.50
N SER A 200 9.45 5.56 23.06
CA SER A 200 8.74 6.42 24.00
C SER A 200 7.49 7.05 23.39
N ILE A 201 7.54 7.47 22.12
CA ILE A 201 6.38 8.02 21.41
C ILE A 201 5.22 7.02 21.34
N LYS A 202 5.51 5.74 21.04
CA LYS A 202 4.48 4.70 21.01
C LYS A 202 3.82 4.54 22.38
N ARG A 203 4.64 4.49 23.44
CA ARG A 203 4.15 4.35 24.81
C ARG A 203 3.29 5.54 25.26
N VAL A 204 3.73 6.76 24.95
CA VAL A 204 2.99 7.99 25.28
C VAL A 204 1.64 8.01 24.55
N GLU A 205 1.59 7.59 23.29
CA GLU A 205 0.35 7.54 22.49
C GLU A 205 -0.65 6.53 23.07
N GLU A 206 -0.20 5.35 23.54
CA GLU A 206 -1.07 4.40 24.24
C GLU A 206 -1.67 4.99 25.52
N ILE A 207 -0.85 5.64 26.34
CA ILE A 207 -1.29 6.28 27.59
C ILE A 207 -2.30 7.38 27.29
N LYS A 208 -2.02 8.24 26.29
CA LYS A 208 -2.92 9.30 25.82
C LYS A 208 -4.28 8.74 25.40
N ARG A 209 -4.30 7.66 24.61
CA ARG A 209 -5.54 6.99 24.18
C ARG A 209 -6.32 6.43 25.36
N LYS A 210 -5.66 5.71 26.28
CA LYS A 210 -6.30 5.14 27.48
C LYS A 210 -6.95 6.23 28.34
N ARG A 211 -6.23 7.33 28.61
CA ARG A 211 -6.75 8.46 29.40
C ARG A 211 -7.91 9.16 28.71
N GLN A 212 -7.83 9.38 27.40
CA GLN A 212 -8.93 9.95 26.62
C GLN A 212 -10.17 9.06 26.61
N ALA A 213 -9.99 7.74 26.45
CA ALA A 213 -11.08 6.78 26.51
C ALA A 213 -11.77 6.80 27.88
N ARG A 214 -10.99 6.75 28.97
CA ARG A 214 -11.52 6.85 30.35
C ARG A 214 -12.30 8.15 30.56
N PHE A 215 -11.79 9.29 30.09
CA PHE A 215 -12.50 10.57 30.17
C PHE A 215 -13.84 10.56 29.43
N ILE A 216 -13.87 9.97 28.22
CA ILE A 216 -15.10 9.84 27.44
C ILE A 216 -16.10 8.91 28.13
N MET A 217 -15.64 7.77 28.66
CA MET A 217 -16.48 6.80 29.37
C MET A 217 -17.11 7.41 30.63
N ASN A 218 -16.31 8.08 31.46
CA ASN A 218 -16.80 8.75 32.67
C ASN A 218 -17.85 9.83 32.34
N ARG A 219 -17.67 10.55 31.24
CA ARG A 219 -18.67 11.53 30.77
C ARG A 219 -19.96 10.86 30.31
N LEU A 220 -19.86 9.75 29.56
CA LEU A 220 -21.03 9.04 29.03
C LEU A 220 -21.80 8.30 30.14
N LYS A 221 -21.14 7.90 31.24
CA LYS A 221 -21.76 7.25 32.40
C LYS A 221 -22.94 8.04 32.97
N LYS A 222 -22.83 9.38 33.03
CA LYS A 222 -23.93 10.26 33.49
C LYS A 222 -25.16 10.20 32.59
N GLY A 223 -24.97 10.08 31.28
CA GLY A 223 -26.09 9.98 30.33
C GLY A 223 -26.89 8.70 30.52
N LYS A 224 -26.21 7.57 30.75
CA LYS A 224 -26.86 6.29 31.04
C LYS A 224 -27.67 6.32 32.33
N GLN A 225 -27.21 7.05 33.35
CA GLN A 225 -27.95 7.22 34.60
C GLN A 225 -29.27 7.96 34.39
N LEU A 226 -29.24 9.07 33.64
CA LEU A 226 -30.45 9.84 33.29
C LEU A 226 -31.42 9.01 32.44
N GLU A 227 -30.90 8.28 31.45
CA GLU A 227 -31.71 7.39 30.60
C GLU A 227 -32.42 6.30 31.44
N LYS A 228 -31.75 5.75 32.47
CA LYS A 228 -32.36 4.81 33.41
C LYS A 228 -33.49 5.47 34.21
N GLU A 229 -33.26 6.67 34.74
CA GLU A 229 -34.26 7.41 35.51
C GLU A 229 -35.48 7.76 34.65
N GLU A 230 -35.25 8.18 33.41
CA GLU A 230 -36.30 8.43 32.42
C GLU A 230 -37.07 7.16 32.08
N ALA A 231 -36.40 6.03 31.83
CA ALA A 231 -37.03 4.74 31.55
C ALA A 231 -37.89 4.25 32.74
N ILE A 232 -37.39 4.38 33.97
CA ILE A 232 -38.18 4.07 35.18
C ILE A 232 -39.40 5.00 35.26
N SER A 233 -39.23 6.30 35.01
CA SER A 233 -40.35 7.26 34.99
C SER A 233 -41.39 6.92 33.93
N GLU A 234 -40.96 6.49 32.75
CA GLU A 234 -41.80 6.13 31.62
C GLU A 234 -42.60 4.86 31.91
N VAL A 235 -41.96 3.82 32.44
CA VAL A 235 -42.64 2.58 32.87
C VAL A 235 -43.73 2.89 33.90
N LYS A 236 -43.43 3.73 34.90
CA LYS A 236 -44.39 4.13 35.94
C LYS A 236 -45.60 4.89 35.38
N LYS A 237 -45.38 5.80 34.44
CA LYS A 237 -46.45 6.63 33.84
C LYS A 237 -47.28 5.86 32.82
N ASN A 238 -46.64 5.02 32.02
CA ASN A 238 -47.21 4.42 30.82
C ASN A 238 -47.53 2.91 30.96
N ILE A 239 -47.54 2.37 32.18
CA ILE A 239 -47.83 0.95 32.44
C ILE A 239 -49.16 0.47 31.82
N HIS A 240 -50.13 1.36 31.73
CA HIS A 240 -51.46 1.11 31.15
C HIS A 240 -51.45 0.80 29.65
N LEU A 241 -50.41 1.20 28.90
CA LEU A 241 -50.29 0.90 27.47
C LEU A 241 -49.93 -0.57 27.18
N ILE A 242 -49.33 -1.24 28.17
CA ILE A 242 -48.92 -2.65 28.06
C ILE A 242 -50.04 -3.58 28.56
N ARG A 243 -50.85 -3.12 29.51
CA ARG A 243 -51.94 -3.92 30.08
C ARG A 243 -53.12 -3.07 30.55
N ALA A 244 -54.33 -3.56 30.31
CA ALA A 244 -55.55 -2.89 30.73
C ALA A 244 -55.59 -2.66 32.26
N PRO A 245 -56.01 -1.46 32.72
CA PRO A 245 -55.95 -1.05 34.13
C PRO A 245 -56.72 -1.96 35.11
N HIS A 246 -57.70 -2.75 34.63
CA HIS A 246 -58.48 -3.70 35.44
C HIS A 246 -57.81 -5.04 35.70
N ALA A 247 -56.68 -5.35 35.05
CA ALA A 247 -55.93 -6.57 35.34
C ALA A 247 -55.09 -6.36 36.60
N GLY A 248 -55.54 -6.88 37.76
CA GLY A 248 -54.96 -6.67 39.11
C GLY A 248 -53.49 -7.09 39.35
N LYS A 249 -52.67 -7.25 38.30
CA LYS A 249 -51.24 -7.56 38.35
C LYS A 249 -50.34 -6.41 37.84
N ALA A 250 -50.89 -5.23 37.57
CA ALA A 250 -50.15 -4.11 36.99
C ALA A 250 -48.96 -3.65 37.86
N LYS A 251 -49.17 -3.45 39.17
CA LYS A 251 -48.12 -3.02 40.11
C LYS A 251 -46.97 -4.04 40.24
N MET A 252 -47.28 -5.34 40.33
CA MET A 252 -46.24 -6.39 40.41
C MET A 252 -45.36 -6.45 39.17
N MET A 253 -45.90 -6.12 37.99
CA MET A 253 -45.13 -6.08 36.74
C MET A 253 -44.28 -4.82 36.63
N GLU A 254 -44.81 -3.68 37.08
CA GLU A 254 -44.07 -2.43 37.20
C GLU A 254 -42.83 -2.62 38.09
N ASP A 255 -43.01 -3.19 39.28
CA ASP A 255 -41.89 -3.45 40.21
C ASP A 255 -40.86 -4.41 39.60
N LYS A 256 -41.30 -5.47 38.91
CA LYS A 256 -40.39 -6.39 38.18
C LYS A 256 -39.62 -5.72 37.05
N MET A 257 -40.26 -4.82 36.30
CA MET A 257 -39.61 -4.07 35.22
C MET A 257 -38.61 -3.06 35.76
N VAL A 258 -38.96 -2.36 36.85
CA VAL A 258 -38.06 -1.43 37.54
C VAL A 258 -36.87 -2.16 38.15
N GLN A 259 -37.09 -3.32 38.78
CA GLN A 259 -36.04 -4.15 39.36
C GLN A 259 -35.07 -4.66 38.29
N LYS A 260 -35.58 -5.12 37.14
CA LYS A 260 -34.75 -5.53 36.01
C LYS A 260 -33.91 -4.38 35.44
N LEU A 261 -34.50 -3.20 35.26
CA LEU A 261 -33.78 -1.99 34.87
C LEU A 261 -32.73 -1.56 35.91
N GLN A 262 -32.93 -1.90 37.19
CA GLN A 262 -31.97 -1.65 38.25
C GLN A 262 -30.77 -2.59 38.20
N GLU A 263 -31.00 -3.89 38.01
CA GLU A 263 -29.98 -4.95 37.90
C GLU A 263 -29.07 -4.77 36.67
N ASP A 264 -29.63 -4.38 35.52
CA ASP A 264 -28.87 -4.17 34.27
C ASP A 264 -27.78 -3.07 34.37
N VAL A 265 -27.84 -2.22 35.41
CA VAL A 265 -26.89 -1.13 35.64
C VAL A 265 -25.74 -1.52 36.56
N GLU A 266 -25.95 -2.44 37.49
CA GLU A 266 -24.88 -2.94 38.38
C GLU A 266 -23.89 -3.81 37.60
N MET A 267 -24.38 -4.60 36.64
CA MET A 267 -23.56 -5.46 35.78
C MET A 267 -22.68 -4.71 34.77
N GLY A 268 -22.90 -3.40 34.57
CA GLY A 268 -22.12 -2.55 33.65
C GLY A 268 -21.08 -1.65 34.34
N GLY A 269 -20.92 -1.77 35.66
CA GLY A 269 -20.08 -0.89 36.49
C GLY A 269 -18.62 -1.30 36.62
N ASP A 270 -18.33 -2.61 36.60
CA ASP A 270 -17.03 -3.19 36.97
C ASP A 270 -16.52 -4.22 35.92
N GLN A 271 -16.15 -3.74 34.72
CA GLN A 271 -15.24 -4.43 33.80
C GLN A 271 -14.34 -3.43 33.06
#